data_AF-A0A7W1IUG2-F1
#
_entry.id   AF-A0A7W1IUG2-F1
#
_cell.length_a   1.000
_cell.length_b   1.000
_cell.length_c   1.000
_cell.angle_alpha   90.00
_cell.angle_beta   90.00
_cell.angle_gamma   90.00
#
_symmetry.space_group_name_H-M   'P 1'
#
loop_
_entity.id
_entity.type
_entity.pdbx_description
1 polymer ?
#
loop_
_entity_poly.entity_id
_entity_poly.type
_entity_poly.pdbx_seq_one_letter_code
_entity_poly.pdbx_strand_id
1 'polypeptide(L)'
;MIAPQTRTATPALVGSAASVLLLALVASIPRSPFLPELPQGVKPSGPLVWLADALALDSLHGNALVALGVVAAALGAAALLLLLREAARGRISLRAVVLLSVAAHVVVVLLPVMFSRDVYSYIAYGRIGGLYHANPYVQTPVDFPADPILSLVGHRWVDTPAVYGPLFTGVSALLTRSVRSIPALVTTFRLIAAATSLATVALIGWTARRERPERAAFAVAAFGLNPVILFQSVGGGHNDLLLALAVAAAFALALQDRALLAVAVLALSTLVKASAALPLLLLVVWVVARRPEGTRLRAGLIHGGLAALIGFVVAA
;
A
#
# COMPACT_ATOMS: atom_id res chain seq x y z
N MET A 1 -28.10 -23.54 -25.30
CA MET A 1 -27.36 -22.61 -26.17
C MET A 1 -26.75 -21.51 -25.31
N ILE A 2 -25.45 -21.58 -25.02
CA ILE A 2 -24.71 -20.56 -24.27
C ILE A 2 -24.14 -19.59 -25.31
N ALA A 3 -24.65 -18.35 -25.36
CA ALA A 3 -24.14 -17.32 -26.26
C ALA A 3 -22.66 -17.00 -25.96
N PRO A 4 -21.83 -16.65 -26.96
CA PRO A 4 -20.41 -16.39 -26.78
C PRO A 4 -20.20 -15.06 -26.04
N GLN A 5 -20.02 -15.10 -24.71
CA GLN A 5 -19.84 -13.92 -23.84
C GLN A 5 -18.42 -13.30 -23.89
N THR A 6 -17.57 -13.69 -24.85
CA THR A 6 -16.10 -13.49 -24.76
C THR A 6 -15.53 -12.25 -25.45
N ARG A 7 -16.28 -11.55 -26.32
CA ARG A 7 -15.70 -10.51 -27.19
C ARG A 7 -15.19 -9.25 -26.47
N THR A 8 -15.68 -8.92 -25.26
CA THR A 8 -15.32 -7.68 -24.52
C THR A 8 -14.46 -7.92 -23.28
N ALA A 9 -14.31 -9.16 -22.83
CA ALA A 9 -13.47 -9.52 -21.69
C ALA A 9 -11.96 -9.39 -21.99
N THR A 10 -11.54 -9.85 -23.17
CA THR A 10 -10.13 -9.82 -23.60
C THR A 10 -9.60 -8.40 -23.74
N PRO A 11 -10.29 -7.45 -24.39
CA PRO A 11 -9.83 -6.05 -24.46
C PRO A 11 -9.64 -5.39 -23.09
N ALA A 12 -10.50 -5.68 -22.11
CA ALA A 12 -10.38 -5.09 -20.78
C ALA A 12 -9.14 -5.60 -20.00
N LEU A 13 -8.85 -6.91 -20.10
CA LEU A 13 -7.66 -7.51 -19.50
C LEU A 13 -6.38 -7.02 -20.20
N VAL A 14 -6.37 -7.02 -21.54
CA VAL A 14 -5.23 -6.53 -22.34
C VAL A 14 -4.99 -5.05 -22.08
N GLY A 15 -6.04 -4.23 -22.08
CA GLY A 15 -5.95 -2.81 -21.78
C GLY A 15 -5.41 -2.52 -20.37
N SER A 16 -5.79 -3.34 -19.38
CA SER A 16 -5.27 -3.23 -18.01
C SER A 16 -3.80 -3.64 -17.92
N ALA A 17 -3.39 -4.71 -18.59
CA ALA A 17 -1.98 -5.11 -18.65
C ALA A 17 -1.14 -4.05 -19.38
N ALA A 18 -1.62 -3.56 -20.51
CA ALA A 18 -0.94 -2.54 -21.31
C ALA A 18 -0.82 -1.22 -20.54
N SER A 19 -1.84 -0.80 -19.78
CA SER A 19 -1.78 0.44 -19.00
C SER A 19 -0.81 0.34 -17.82
N VAL A 20 -0.72 -0.82 -17.15
CA VAL A 20 0.29 -1.08 -16.13
C VAL A 20 1.70 -1.00 -16.73
N LEU A 21 1.93 -1.62 -17.90
CA LEU A 21 3.22 -1.58 -18.58
C LEU A 21 3.57 -0.16 -19.06
N LEU A 22 2.60 0.59 -19.58
CA LEU A 22 2.79 1.98 -19.98
C LEU A 22 3.18 2.85 -18.78
N LEU A 23 2.45 2.74 -17.66
CA LEU A 23 2.79 3.47 -16.44
C LEU A 23 4.18 3.07 -15.91
N ALA A 24 4.52 1.78 -15.93
CA ALA A 24 5.83 1.27 -15.56
C ALA A 24 6.96 1.80 -16.46
N LEU A 25 6.70 1.91 -17.77
CA LEU A 25 7.66 2.48 -18.71
C LEU A 25 7.87 3.98 -18.44
N VAL A 26 6.77 4.75 -18.32
CA VAL A 26 6.84 6.18 -18.01
C VAL A 26 7.50 6.44 -16.66
N ALA A 27 7.24 5.59 -15.66
CA ALA A 27 7.89 5.61 -14.35
C ALA A 27 9.40 5.40 -14.41
N SER A 28 9.89 4.70 -15.43
CA SER A 28 11.30 4.36 -15.60
C SER A 28 12.10 5.42 -16.35
N ILE A 29 11.43 6.42 -16.95
CA ILE A 29 12.09 7.53 -17.64
C ILE A 29 12.78 8.44 -16.59
N PRO A 30 14.07 8.81 -16.78
CA PRO A 30 14.73 9.76 -15.90
C PRO A 30 13.95 11.07 -15.78
N ARG A 31 13.75 11.57 -14.55
CA ARG A 31 12.94 12.77 -14.23
C ARG A 31 11.44 12.63 -14.54
N SER A 32 10.94 11.40 -14.64
CA SER A 32 9.51 11.12 -14.70
C SER A 32 8.75 11.81 -13.55
N PRO A 33 7.54 12.35 -13.82
CA PRO A 33 6.69 12.94 -12.77
C PRO A 33 6.26 11.94 -11.69
N PHE A 34 6.49 10.65 -11.92
CA PHE A 34 6.18 9.60 -10.95
C PHE A 34 7.36 9.25 -10.04
N LEU A 35 8.55 9.83 -10.27
CA LEU A 35 9.69 9.66 -9.37
C LEU A 35 9.65 10.74 -8.28
N PRO A 36 10.02 10.41 -7.03
CA PRO A 36 10.23 11.44 -6.03
C PRO A 36 11.42 12.32 -6.43
N GLU A 37 11.44 13.54 -5.91
CA GLU A 37 12.64 14.38 -5.99
C GLU A 37 13.80 13.70 -5.26
N LEU A 38 14.79 13.25 -6.02
CA LEU A 38 16.00 12.64 -5.49
C LEU A 38 17.08 13.71 -5.27
N PRO A 39 18.00 13.51 -4.30
CA PRO A 39 19.14 14.39 -4.13
C PRO A 39 20.01 14.46 -5.37
N GLN A 40 20.74 15.57 -5.53
CA GLN A 40 21.63 15.76 -6.66
C GLN A 40 22.64 14.60 -6.76
N GLY A 41 22.78 14.04 -7.97
CA GLY A 41 23.67 12.91 -8.25
C GLY A 41 23.08 11.51 -7.99
N VAL A 42 21.92 11.40 -7.33
CA VAL A 42 21.25 10.11 -7.14
C VAL A 42 20.36 9.81 -8.34
N LYS A 43 20.68 8.72 -9.06
CA LYS A 43 19.88 8.25 -10.19
C LYS A 43 18.88 7.18 -9.75
N PRO A 44 17.68 7.12 -10.36
CA PRO A 44 16.79 5.97 -10.24
C PRO A 44 17.53 4.69 -10.66
N SER A 45 17.33 3.61 -9.92
CA SER A 45 17.93 2.31 -10.21
C SER A 45 16.85 1.25 -10.36
N GLY A 46 17.05 0.30 -11.28
CA GLY A 46 16.18 -0.84 -11.48
C GLY A 46 16.30 -1.40 -12.90
N PRO A 47 15.91 -2.66 -13.12
CA PRO A 47 16.00 -3.30 -14.44
C PRO A 47 15.17 -2.59 -15.53
N LEU A 48 14.10 -1.90 -15.13
CA LEU A 48 13.23 -1.18 -16.07
C LEU A 48 13.77 0.21 -16.48
N VAL A 49 14.66 0.81 -15.69
CA VAL A 49 15.35 2.07 -16.06
C VAL A 49 16.27 1.83 -17.25
N TRP A 50 17.02 0.72 -17.23
CA TRP A 50 17.85 0.32 -18.36
C TRP A 50 17.04 0.14 -19.65
N LEU A 51 15.82 -0.39 -19.55
CA LEU A 51 14.94 -0.56 -20.70
C LEU A 51 14.49 0.79 -21.28
N ALA A 52 14.19 1.77 -20.43
CA ALA A 52 13.82 3.12 -20.88
C ALA A 52 14.99 3.81 -21.60
N ASP A 53 16.21 3.65 -21.06
CA ASP A 53 17.45 4.14 -21.68
C ASP A 53 17.70 3.44 -23.03
N ALA A 54 17.53 2.12 -23.11
CA ALA A 54 17.69 1.34 -24.33
C ALA A 54 16.70 1.73 -25.44
N LEU A 55 15.52 2.26 -25.06
CA LEU A 55 14.50 2.75 -25.97
C LEU A 55 14.65 4.24 -26.32
N ALA A 56 15.73 4.90 -25.88
CA ALA A 56 16.01 6.33 -26.13
C ALA A 56 14.87 7.28 -25.69
N LEU A 57 14.19 6.93 -24.58
CA LEU A 57 13.10 7.73 -24.01
C LEU A 57 13.59 8.93 -23.18
N ASP A 58 14.90 9.07 -23.04
CA ASP A 58 15.61 10.19 -22.39
C ASP A 58 15.41 11.53 -23.13
N SER A 59 15.08 11.47 -24.42
CA SER A 59 14.66 12.62 -25.23
C SER A 59 13.33 13.26 -24.77
N LEU A 60 12.51 12.55 -23.99
CA LEU A 60 11.28 13.09 -23.42
C LEU A 60 11.57 13.82 -22.11
N HIS A 61 11.30 15.12 -22.05
CA HIS A 61 11.55 15.93 -20.87
C HIS A 61 10.56 17.09 -20.73
N GLY A 62 10.53 17.68 -19.53
CA GLY A 62 9.68 18.83 -19.20
C GLY A 62 8.20 18.53 -19.40
N ASN A 63 7.46 19.48 -20.00
CA ASN A 63 6.01 19.41 -20.15
C ASN A 63 5.54 18.20 -20.97
N ALA A 64 6.33 17.73 -21.94
CA ALA A 64 5.98 16.56 -22.75
C ALA A 64 5.94 15.27 -21.91
N LEU A 65 6.93 15.09 -21.02
CA LEU A 65 6.98 13.94 -20.12
C LEU A 65 5.87 14.00 -19.06
N VAL A 66 5.55 15.20 -18.56
CA VAL A 66 4.41 15.41 -17.66
C VAL A 66 3.10 15.07 -18.36
N ALA A 67 2.87 15.57 -19.58
CA ALA A 67 1.67 15.26 -20.35
C ALA A 67 1.54 13.76 -20.62
N LEU A 68 2.64 13.09 -20.97
CA LEU A 68 2.67 11.63 -21.14
C LEU A 68 2.31 10.89 -19.84
N GLY A 69 2.83 11.34 -18.69
CA GLY A 69 2.46 10.79 -17.38
C GLY A 69 0.97 10.95 -17.09
N VAL A 70 0.41 12.14 -17.32
CA VAL A 70 -1.04 12.39 -17.14
C VAL A 70 -1.87 11.49 -18.04
N VAL A 71 -1.50 11.36 -19.32
CA VAL A 71 -2.18 10.48 -20.28
C VAL A 71 -2.08 9.01 -19.84
N ALA A 72 -0.90 8.55 -19.43
CA ALA A 72 -0.71 7.19 -18.94
C ALA A 72 -1.56 6.90 -17.70
N ALA A 73 -1.63 7.84 -16.76
CA ALA A 73 -2.49 7.73 -15.57
C ALA A 73 -3.98 7.71 -15.93
N ALA A 74 -4.42 8.57 -16.85
CA ALA A 74 -5.80 8.60 -17.33
C ALA A 74 -6.18 7.30 -18.05
N LEU A 75 -5.30 6.75 -18.89
CA LEU A 75 -5.48 5.45 -19.54
C LEU A 75 -5.50 4.31 -18.53
N GLY A 76 -4.65 4.35 -17.49
CA GLY A 76 -4.69 3.41 -16.37
C GLY A 76 -6.02 3.42 -15.64
N ALA A 77 -6.54 4.61 -15.31
CA ALA A 77 -7.85 4.76 -14.69
C ALA A 77 -8.99 4.26 -15.60
N ALA A 78 -8.97 4.62 -16.88
CA ALA A 78 -9.97 4.16 -17.85
C ALA A 78 -9.94 2.63 -18.02
N ALA A 79 -8.75 2.03 -18.11
CA ALA A 79 -8.57 0.58 -18.21
C ALA A 79 -9.12 -0.14 -16.96
N LEU A 80 -8.85 0.39 -15.76
CA LEU A 80 -9.43 -0.13 -14.52
C LEU A 80 -10.95 -0.05 -14.55
N LEU A 81 -11.54 1.10 -14.89
CA LEU A 81 -12.99 1.27 -14.93
C LEU A 81 -13.67 0.31 -15.92
N LEU A 82 -13.05 0.09 -17.09
CA LEU A 82 -13.51 -0.91 -18.06
C LEU A 82 -13.41 -2.33 -17.50
N LEU A 83 -12.29 -2.68 -16.86
CA LEU A 83 -12.12 -3.99 -16.22
C LEU A 83 -13.15 -4.22 -15.11
N LEU A 84 -13.39 -3.21 -14.27
CA LEU A 84 -14.39 -3.25 -13.22
C LEU A 84 -15.79 -3.42 -13.79
N ARG A 85 -16.14 -2.70 -14.87
CA ARG A 85 -17.43 -2.84 -15.55
C ARG A 85 -17.64 -4.26 -16.07
N GLU A 86 -16.63 -4.86 -16.71
CA GLU A 86 -16.74 -6.20 -17.26
C GLU A 86 -16.70 -7.29 -16.18
N ALA A 87 -15.92 -7.10 -15.12
CA ALA A 87 -15.91 -7.98 -13.95
C ALA A 87 -17.25 -7.95 -13.21
N ALA A 88 -17.87 -6.78 -13.06
CA ALA A 88 -19.21 -6.63 -12.49
C ALA A 88 -20.31 -7.31 -13.31
N ARG A 89 -20.08 -7.50 -14.63
CA ARG A 89 -20.96 -8.23 -15.55
C ARG A 89 -20.71 -9.74 -15.59
N GLY A 90 -19.78 -10.25 -14.78
CA GLY A 90 -19.41 -11.67 -14.75
C GLY A 90 -18.61 -12.14 -15.97
N ARG A 91 -18.09 -11.22 -16.79
CA ARG A 91 -17.35 -11.56 -18.03
C ARG A 91 -15.86 -11.80 -17.80
N ILE A 92 -15.34 -11.40 -16.64
CA ILE A 92 -13.94 -11.60 -16.26
C ILE A 92 -13.86 -12.68 -15.19
N SER A 93 -13.01 -13.68 -15.41
CA SER A 93 -12.78 -14.72 -14.41
C SER A 93 -11.93 -14.21 -13.25
N LEU A 94 -12.23 -14.66 -12.03
CA LEU A 94 -11.43 -14.32 -10.84
C LEU A 94 -9.95 -14.72 -11.02
N ARG A 95 -9.68 -15.88 -11.61
CA ARG A 95 -8.32 -16.36 -11.88
C ARG A 95 -7.53 -15.37 -12.74
N ALA A 96 -8.13 -14.83 -13.79
CA ALA A 96 -7.47 -13.85 -14.65
C ALA A 96 -7.12 -12.57 -13.88
N VAL A 97 -8.03 -12.05 -13.06
CA VAL A 97 -7.78 -10.85 -12.23
C VAL A 97 -6.68 -11.09 -11.20
N VAL A 98 -6.69 -12.24 -10.53
CA VAL A 98 -5.64 -12.59 -9.55
C VAL A 98 -4.28 -12.67 -10.22
N LEU A 99 -4.17 -13.38 -11.35
CA LEU A 99 -2.91 -13.49 -12.09
C LEU A 99 -2.42 -12.12 -12.58
N LEU A 100 -3.32 -11.29 -13.11
CA LEU A 100 -2.97 -9.94 -13.55
C LEU A 100 -2.54 -9.06 -12.37
N SER A 101 -3.19 -9.17 -11.21
CA SER A 101 -2.81 -8.45 -10.00
C SER A 101 -1.40 -8.85 -9.56
N VAL A 102 -1.10 -10.16 -9.49
CA VAL A 102 0.23 -10.65 -9.13
C VAL A 102 1.28 -10.17 -10.13
N ALA A 103 1.03 -10.29 -11.43
CA ALA A 103 1.93 -9.81 -12.46
C ALA A 103 2.19 -8.30 -12.35
N ALA A 104 1.15 -7.49 -12.10
CA ALA A 104 1.30 -6.05 -11.91
C ALA A 104 2.14 -5.72 -10.66
N HIS A 105 1.97 -6.43 -9.55
CA HIS A 105 2.80 -6.24 -8.36
C HIS A 105 4.26 -6.57 -8.63
N VAL A 106 4.54 -7.65 -9.37
CA VAL A 106 5.91 -8.01 -9.77
C VAL A 106 6.53 -6.89 -10.60
N VAL A 107 5.83 -6.39 -11.62
CA VAL A 107 6.31 -5.26 -12.44
C VAL A 107 6.60 -4.03 -11.58
N VAL A 108 5.70 -3.67 -10.67
CA VAL A 108 5.84 -2.47 -9.82
C VAL A 108 7.01 -2.59 -8.84
N VAL A 109 7.29 -3.77 -8.28
CA VAL A 109 8.44 -3.98 -7.38
C VAL A 109 9.77 -3.80 -8.13
N LEU A 110 9.80 -4.05 -9.44
CA LEU A 110 10.99 -3.86 -10.29
C LEU A 110 11.22 -2.40 -10.71
N LEU A 111 10.26 -1.50 -10.45
CA LEU A 111 10.42 -0.07 -10.71
C LEU A 111 11.36 0.60 -9.70
N PRO A 112 11.85 1.82 -9.97
CA PRO A 112 12.40 2.69 -8.94
C PRO A 112 11.38 3.02 -7.85
N VAL A 113 11.82 3.65 -6.75
CA VAL A 113 10.91 4.19 -5.73
C VAL A 113 10.01 5.23 -6.39
N MET A 114 8.71 5.12 -6.14
CA MET A 114 7.68 5.91 -6.82
C MET A 114 7.07 6.96 -5.89
N PHE A 115 6.83 8.16 -6.41
CA PHE A 115 6.12 9.32 -5.87
C PHE A 115 6.63 9.91 -4.55
N SER A 116 6.80 9.10 -3.51
CA SER A 116 7.09 9.54 -2.14
C SER A 116 8.48 9.14 -1.66
N ARG A 117 9.02 9.94 -0.72
CA ARG A 117 10.25 9.65 0.02
C ARG A 117 9.99 8.98 1.38
N ASP A 118 8.76 8.58 1.68
CA ASP A 118 8.39 8.04 3.01
C ASP A 118 9.21 6.81 3.42
N VAL A 119 9.62 5.97 2.45
CA VAL A 119 10.51 4.82 2.74
C VAL A 119 11.80 5.24 3.43
N TYR A 120 12.36 6.40 3.06
CA TYR A 120 13.57 6.93 3.69
C TYR A 120 13.27 7.45 5.10
N SER A 121 12.09 8.02 5.34
CA SER A 121 11.63 8.39 6.69
C SER A 121 11.47 7.16 7.59
N TYR A 122 10.92 6.05 7.08
CA TYR A 122 10.83 4.79 7.84
C TYR A 122 12.22 4.30 8.25
N ILE A 123 13.18 4.36 7.33
CA ILE A 123 14.56 3.99 7.59
C ILE A 123 15.19 4.94 8.60
N ALA A 124 15.01 6.25 8.47
CA ALA A 124 15.58 7.23 9.38
C ALA A 124 15.07 7.01 10.82
N TYR A 125 13.75 6.94 11.03
CA TYR A 125 13.17 6.66 12.35
C TYR A 125 13.61 5.29 12.89
N GLY A 126 13.69 4.28 12.02
CA GLY A 126 14.23 2.98 12.37
C GLY A 126 15.70 3.03 12.79
N ARG A 127 16.54 3.87 12.17
CA ARG A 127 17.96 4.00 12.54
C ARG A 127 18.13 4.75 13.86
N ILE A 128 17.34 5.79 14.11
CA ILE A 128 17.28 6.50 15.39
C ILE A 128 17.03 5.51 16.54
N GLY A 129 15.95 4.72 16.47
CA GLY A 129 15.65 3.74 17.51
C GLY A 129 16.55 2.51 17.51
N GLY A 130 16.87 1.99 16.32
CA GLY A 130 17.52 0.69 16.15
C GLY A 130 19.04 0.71 16.27
N LEU A 131 19.69 1.77 15.79
CA LEU A 131 21.16 1.89 15.74
C LEU A 131 21.71 2.91 16.73
N TYR A 132 21.03 4.04 16.88
CA TYR A 132 21.47 5.10 17.80
C TYR A 132 20.92 4.94 19.21
N HIS A 133 20.01 3.98 19.43
CA HIS A 133 19.34 3.76 20.72
C HIS A 133 18.67 5.02 21.28
N ALA A 134 18.24 5.88 20.36
CA ALA A 134 17.62 7.17 20.57
C ALA A 134 16.09 7.06 20.45
N ASN A 135 15.35 8.03 20.98
CA ASN A 135 13.90 8.01 20.89
C ASN A 135 13.43 8.74 19.62
N PRO A 136 12.89 8.06 18.59
CA PRO A 136 12.45 8.70 17.35
C PRO A 136 11.20 9.58 17.53
N TYR A 137 10.54 9.54 18.68
CA TYR A 137 9.44 10.43 19.03
C TYR A 137 9.88 11.74 19.70
N VAL A 138 11.19 11.88 19.96
CA VAL A 138 11.81 13.09 20.53
C VAL A 138 12.86 13.64 19.56
N GLN A 139 13.73 12.76 19.07
CA GLN A 139 14.83 13.09 18.18
C GLN A 139 14.44 12.89 16.73
N THR A 140 14.96 13.75 15.87
CA THR A 140 14.63 13.82 14.44
C THR A 140 15.83 13.40 13.59
N PRO A 141 15.66 13.18 12.27
CA PRO A 141 16.79 12.86 11.40
C PRO A 141 17.94 13.89 11.43
N VAL A 142 17.66 15.19 11.61
CA VAL A 142 18.71 16.24 11.65
C VAL A 142 19.62 16.15 12.88
N ASP A 143 19.19 15.50 13.96
CA ASP A 143 20.03 15.26 15.15
C ASP A 143 21.20 14.29 14.85
N PHE A 144 21.17 13.61 13.71
CA PHE A 144 22.17 12.62 13.29
C PHE A 144 22.79 13.01 11.93
N PRO A 145 23.53 14.14 11.85
CA PRO A 145 24.01 14.70 10.57
C PRO A 145 25.02 13.82 9.83
N ALA A 146 25.68 12.89 10.54
CA ALA A 146 26.60 11.92 9.94
C ALA A 146 25.89 10.70 9.33
N ASP A 147 24.58 10.54 9.52
CA ASP A 147 23.85 9.40 8.95
C ASP A 147 23.58 9.62 7.45
N PRO A 148 24.01 8.68 6.57
CA PRO A 148 23.81 8.82 5.13
C PRO A 148 22.34 8.91 4.71
N ILE A 149 21.40 8.42 5.53
CA ILE A 149 19.96 8.49 5.22
C ILE A 149 19.44 9.93 5.16
N LEU A 150 20.06 10.87 5.89
CA LEU A 150 19.55 12.23 6.08
C LEU A 150 19.30 12.94 4.74
N SER A 151 20.22 12.80 3.79
CA SER A 151 20.10 13.39 2.46
C SER A 151 18.91 12.86 1.64
N LEU A 152 18.45 11.64 1.92
CA LEU A 152 17.38 10.96 1.18
C LEU A 152 15.98 11.23 1.78
N VAL A 153 15.91 11.64 3.05
CA VAL A 153 14.64 11.99 3.70
C VAL A 153 14.05 13.23 3.02
N GLY A 154 12.71 13.26 2.92
CA GLY A 154 12.00 14.41 2.37
C GLY A 154 12.26 15.69 3.18
N HIS A 155 12.45 16.84 2.53
CA HIS A 155 12.77 18.11 3.21
C HIS A 155 11.78 18.48 4.33
N ARG A 156 10.51 18.10 4.19
CA ARG A 156 9.49 18.33 5.22
C ARG A 156 9.64 17.43 6.45
N TRP A 157 10.36 16.32 6.33
CA TRP A 157 10.45 15.25 7.33
C TRP A 157 11.80 15.18 8.04
N VAL A 158 12.82 15.92 7.57
CA VAL A 158 14.18 15.86 8.17
C VAL A 158 14.21 16.35 9.61
N ASP A 159 13.36 17.33 9.96
CA ASP A 159 13.25 17.90 11.30
C ASP A 159 11.87 17.60 11.91
N THR A 160 11.39 16.37 11.72
CA THR A 160 10.09 15.93 12.25
C THR A 160 10.29 14.63 13.01
N PRO A 161 9.78 14.52 14.25
CA PRO A 161 9.76 13.25 14.97
C PRO A 161 8.87 12.22 14.25
N ALA A 162 8.99 10.95 14.63
CA ALA A 162 8.21 9.88 14.05
C ALA A 162 6.70 10.14 14.17
N VAL A 163 6.05 10.19 13.01
CA VAL A 163 4.57 10.35 12.88
C VAL A 163 3.84 9.01 12.73
N TYR A 164 4.57 7.90 12.82
CA TYR A 164 4.03 6.55 12.74
C TYR A 164 3.90 5.94 14.12
N GLY A 165 2.95 5.02 14.28
CA GLY A 165 2.71 4.41 15.57
C GLY A 165 3.86 3.49 16.00
N PRO A 166 3.94 3.17 17.31
CA PRO A 166 5.07 2.47 17.91
C PRO A 166 5.30 1.07 17.33
N LEU A 167 4.24 0.38 16.89
CA LEU A 167 4.38 -0.94 16.27
C LEU A 167 5.17 -0.86 14.96
N PHE A 168 4.84 0.11 14.10
CA PHE A 168 5.53 0.26 12.81
C PHE A 168 6.93 0.84 12.98
N THR A 169 7.11 1.80 13.88
CA THR A 169 8.44 2.34 14.21
C THR A 169 9.34 1.26 14.81
N GLY A 170 8.81 0.39 15.66
CA GLY A 170 9.53 -0.77 16.22
C GLY A 170 9.93 -1.78 15.15
N VAL A 171 9.03 -2.12 14.22
CA VAL A 171 9.38 -2.95 13.05
C VAL A 171 10.48 -2.29 12.23
N SER A 172 10.39 -0.97 12.00
CA SER A 172 11.43 -0.23 11.27
C SER A 172 12.78 -0.32 11.99
N ALA A 173 12.82 -0.15 13.31
CA ALA A 173 14.02 -0.29 14.11
C ALA A 173 14.61 -1.72 14.08
N LEU A 174 13.76 -2.75 14.07
CA LEU A 174 14.22 -4.14 13.93
C LEU A 174 14.86 -4.38 12.55
N LEU A 175 14.26 -3.85 11.49
CA LEU A 175 14.78 -4.00 10.13
C LEU A 175 16.13 -3.29 9.96
N THR A 176 16.29 -2.08 10.48
CA THR A 176 17.55 -1.32 10.39
C THR A 176 18.68 -1.92 11.21
N ARG A 177 18.37 -2.65 12.28
CA ARG A 177 19.35 -3.47 13.01
C ARG A 177 19.84 -4.67 12.20
N SER A 178 18.95 -5.27 11.42
CA SER A 178 19.19 -6.53 10.70
C SER A 178 19.77 -6.31 9.30
N VAL A 179 19.40 -5.22 8.64
CA VAL A 179 19.78 -4.90 7.25
C VAL A 179 20.60 -3.62 7.24
N ARG A 180 21.86 -3.70 6.82
CA ARG A 180 22.83 -2.59 6.93
C ARG A 180 22.78 -1.60 5.77
N SER A 181 22.53 -2.07 4.55
CA SER A 181 22.54 -1.20 3.36
C SER A 181 21.20 -0.52 3.14
N ILE A 182 21.20 0.79 2.86
CA ILE A 182 19.99 1.56 2.55
C ILE A 182 19.23 0.98 1.34
N PRO A 183 19.86 0.59 0.21
CA PRO A 183 19.14 -0.01 -0.91
C PRO A 183 18.39 -1.30 -0.52
N ALA A 184 19.02 -2.19 0.25
CA ALA A 184 18.35 -3.41 0.71
C ALA A 184 17.20 -3.11 1.69
N LEU A 185 17.30 -2.08 2.53
CA LEU A 185 16.19 -1.63 3.39
C LEU A 185 15.02 -1.11 2.54
N VAL A 186 15.28 -0.28 1.54
CA VAL A 186 14.26 0.20 0.60
C VAL A 186 13.57 -0.97 -0.09
N THR A 187 14.33 -1.92 -0.62
CA THR A 187 13.77 -3.14 -1.22
C THR A 187 12.95 -3.94 -0.21
N THR A 188 13.42 -4.07 1.04
CA THR A 188 12.71 -4.80 2.10
C THR A 188 11.35 -4.18 2.40
N PHE A 189 11.27 -2.85 2.59
CA PHE A 189 9.99 -2.17 2.81
C PHE A 189 9.04 -2.31 1.62
N ARG A 190 9.56 -2.24 0.39
CA ARG A 190 8.76 -2.44 -0.83
C ARG A 190 8.25 -3.88 -0.98
N LEU A 191 9.05 -4.87 -0.59
CA LEU A 191 8.62 -6.26 -0.55
C LEU A 191 7.55 -6.50 0.54
N ILE A 192 7.69 -5.89 1.72
CA ILE A 192 6.66 -5.91 2.76
C ILE A 192 5.36 -5.28 2.24
N ALA A 193 5.44 -4.12 1.58
CA ALA A 193 4.29 -3.46 0.95
C ALA A 193 3.63 -4.37 -0.10
N ALA A 194 4.40 -4.93 -1.03
CA ALA A 194 3.89 -5.83 -2.07
C ALA A 194 3.24 -7.10 -1.48
N ALA A 195 3.90 -7.75 -0.52
CA ALA A 195 3.38 -8.94 0.16
C ALA A 195 2.08 -8.63 0.92
N THR A 196 2.03 -7.50 1.61
CA THR A 196 0.84 -7.05 2.34
C THR A 196 -0.33 -6.73 1.41
N SER A 197 -0.05 -6.08 0.28
CA SER A 197 -1.05 -5.81 -0.75
C SER A 197 -1.60 -7.11 -1.34
N LEU A 198 -0.74 -8.06 -1.70
CA LEU A 198 -1.16 -9.37 -2.22
C LEU A 198 -1.92 -10.22 -1.18
N ALA A 199 -1.54 -10.15 0.09
CA ALA A 199 -2.30 -10.75 1.19
C ALA A 199 -3.70 -10.12 1.31
N THR A 200 -3.80 -8.80 1.12
CA THR A 200 -5.08 -8.08 1.10
C THR A 200 -5.93 -8.53 -0.09
N VAL A 201 -5.34 -8.66 -1.29
CA VAL A 201 -6.00 -9.21 -2.49
C VAL A 201 -6.52 -10.62 -2.24
N ALA A 202 -5.70 -11.50 -1.66
CA ALA A 202 -6.07 -12.88 -1.35
C ALA A 202 -7.24 -12.92 -0.35
N LEU A 203 -7.19 -12.10 0.69
CA LEU A 203 -8.23 -12.01 1.71
C LEU A 203 -9.54 -11.45 1.16
N ILE A 204 -9.50 -10.38 0.36
CA ILE A 204 -10.65 -9.84 -0.36
C ILE A 204 -11.25 -10.92 -1.26
N GLY A 205 -10.42 -11.63 -2.04
CA GLY A 205 -10.86 -12.72 -2.90
C GLY A 205 -11.51 -13.85 -2.11
N TRP A 206 -10.94 -14.26 -0.98
CA TRP A 206 -11.48 -15.29 -0.10
C TRP A 206 -12.84 -14.88 0.49
N THR A 207 -12.94 -13.67 1.04
CA THR A 207 -14.19 -13.14 1.61
C THR A 207 -15.26 -12.97 0.54
N ALA A 208 -14.93 -12.32 -0.58
CA ALA A 208 -15.90 -12.08 -1.65
C ALA A 208 -16.41 -13.39 -2.27
N ARG A 209 -15.56 -14.42 -2.42
CA ARG A 209 -16.00 -15.74 -2.91
C ARG A 209 -17.01 -16.42 -1.99
N ARG A 210 -16.99 -16.15 -0.68
CA ARG A 210 -17.91 -16.75 0.29
C ARG A 210 -19.23 -15.97 0.36
N GLU A 211 -19.14 -14.65 0.37
CA GLU A 211 -20.29 -13.78 0.61
C GLU A 211 -21.03 -13.39 -0.69
N ARG A 212 -20.30 -13.12 -1.77
CA ARG A 212 -20.83 -12.67 -3.08
C ARG A 212 -19.96 -13.20 -4.23
N PRO A 213 -20.02 -14.51 -4.54
CA PRO A 213 -19.16 -15.15 -5.53
C PRO A 213 -19.13 -14.45 -6.89
N GLU A 214 -20.28 -13.92 -7.33
CA GLU A 214 -20.46 -13.18 -8.58
C GLU A 214 -19.74 -11.83 -8.61
N ARG A 215 -19.36 -11.28 -7.44
CA ARG A 215 -18.59 -10.04 -7.29
C ARG A 215 -17.13 -10.25 -6.96
N ALA A 216 -16.66 -11.50 -6.79
CA ALA A 216 -15.29 -11.77 -6.36
C ALA A 216 -14.23 -11.20 -7.33
N ALA A 217 -14.43 -11.36 -8.64
CA ALA A 217 -13.52 -10.81 -9.64
C ALA A 217 -13.48 -9.27 -9.59
N PHE A 218 -14.64 -8.63 -9.41
CA PHE A 218 -14.74 -7.17 -9.25
C PHE A 218 -14.00 -6.69 -8.00
N ALA A 219 -14.21 -7.33 -6.85
CA ALA A 219 -13.60 -6.93 -5.59
C ALA A 219 -12.07 -7.03 -5.63
N VAL A 220 -11.55 -8.12 -6.20
CA VAL A 220 -10.11 -8.31 -6.40
C VAL A 220 -9.55 -7.28 -7.39
N ALA A 221 -10.24 -6.99 -8.49
CA ALA A 221 -9.78 -6.00 -9.47
C ALA A 221 -9.75 -4.58 -8.87
N ALA A 222 -10.78 -4.22 -8.08
CA ALA A 222 -10.92 -2.89 -7.49
C ALA A 222 -9.79 -2.54 -6.53
N PHE A 223 -9.19 -3.54 -5.88
CA PHE A 223 -8.04 -3.35 -5.01
C PHE A 223 -6.72 -3.67 -5.73
N GLY A 224 -6.57 -4.90 -6.24
CA GLY A 224 -5.31 -5.44 -6.74
C GLY A 224 -4.81 -4.83 -8.05
N LEU A 225 -5.68 -4.14 -8.79
CA LEU A 225 -5.34 -3.46 -10.06
C LEU A 225 -5.61 -1.95 -10.01
N ASN A 226 -5.86 -1.41 -8.81
CA ASN A 226 -5.97 0.03 -8.66
C ASN A 226 -4.59 0.69 -8.87
N PRO A 227 -4.43 1.61 -9.84
CA PRO A 227 -3.13 2.21 -10.15
C PRO A 227 -2.58 3.01 -8.97
N VAL A 228 -3.42 3.57 -8.10
CA VAL A 228 -2.95 4.23 -6.88
C VAL A 228 -2.37 3.20 -5.90
N ILE A 229 -3.04 2.06 -5.68
CA ILE A 229 -2.53 1.01 -4.79
C ILE A 229 -1.22 0.45 -5.34
N LEU A 230 -1.17 0.14 -6.64
CA LEU A 230 0.03 -0.38 -7.28
C LEU A 230 1.17 0.66 -7.23
N PHE A 231 1.05 1.78 -7.93
CA PHE A 231 2.20 2.64 -8.17
C PHE A 231 2.52 3.56 -6.97
N GLN A 232 1.52 4.15 -6.30
CA GLN A 232 1.77 4.95 -5.09
C GLN A 232 2.18 4.05 -3.92
N SER A 233 1.34 3.05 -3.61
CA SER A 233 1.49 2.33 -2.33
C SER A 233 2.55 1.23 -2.40
N VAL A 234 2.45 0.31 -3.37
CA VAL A 234 3.45 -0.76 -3.54
C VAL A 234 4.76 -0.21 -4.09
N GLY A 235 4.68 0.64 -5.13
CA GLY A 235 5.86 1.26 -5.75
C GLY A 235 6.67 2.11 -4.77
N GLY A 236 6.00 2.88 -3.90
CA GLY A 236 6.64 3.70 -2.87
C GLY A 236 6.96 2.95 -1.56
N GLY A 237 6.49 1.71 -1.37
CA GLY A 237 6.72 0.94 -0.15
C GLY A 237 5.91 1.43 1.06
N HIS A 238 4.70 1.96 0.84
CA HIS A 238 3.88 2.59 1.87
C HIS A 238 3.34 1.61 2.93
N ASN A 239 3.37 2.05 4.20
CA ASN A 239 2.79 1.32 5.32
C ASN A 239 1.25 1.33 5.35
N ASP A 240 0.61 2.17 4.53
CA ASP A 240 -0.85 2.22 4.33
C ASP A 240 -1.44 0.84 3.97
N LEU A 241 -0.65 -0.02 3.32
CA LEU A 241 -1.08 -1.36 2.95
C LEU A 241 -1.28 -2.28 4.16
N LEU A 242 -0.54 -2.07 5.26
CA LEU A 242 -0.77 -2.80 6.53
C LEU A 242 -2.13 -2.44 7.11
N LEU A 243 -2.50 -1.16 7.05
CA LEU A 243 -3.83 -0.70 7.44
C LEU A 243 -4.91 -1.29 6.53
N ALA A 244 -4.69 -1.33 5.21
CA ALA A 244 -5.62 -1.94 4.27
C ALA A 244 -5.85 -3.44 4.58
N LEU A 245 -4.78 -4.18 4.86
CA LEU A 245 -4.87 -5.58 5.27
C LEU A 245 -5.64 -5.74 6.58
N ALA A 246 -5.36 -4.90 7.58
CA ALA A 246 -6.06 -4.91 8.86
C ALA A 246 -7.56 -4.63 8.71
N VAL A 247 -7.94 -3.69 7.84
CA VAL A 247 -9.36 -3.40 7.53
C VAL A 247 -10.02 -4.59 6.84
N ALA A 248 -9.37 -5.20 5.84
CA ALA A 248 -9.89 -6.39 5.18
C ALA A 248 -10.06 -7.58 6.16
N ALA A 249 -9.09 -7.77 7.06
CA ALA A 249 -9.14 -8.80 8.10
C ALA A 249 -10.22 -8.54 9.14
N ALA A 250 -10.35 -7.32 9.63
CA ALA A 250 -11.39 -6.95 10.57
C ALA A 250 -12.78 -7.14 9.96
N PHE A 251 -12.96 -6.78 8.69
CA PHE A 251 -14.21 -7.02 7.96
C PHE A 251 -14.51 -8.52 7.83
N ALA A 252 -13.53 -9.33 7.42
CA ALA A 252 -13.66 -10.78 7.30
C ALA A 252 -13.97 -11.46 8.66
N LEU A 253 -13.41 -10.96 9.76
CA LEU A 253 -13.67 -11.44 11.12
C LEU A 253 -15.07 -11.02 11.61
N ALA A 254 -15.48 -9.79 11.31
CA ALA A 254 -16.81 -9.27 11.66
C ALA A 254 -17.93 -10.08 10.99
N LEU A 255 -17.73 -10.52 9.74
CA LEU A 255 -18.66 -11.41 9.03
C LEU A 255 -18.78 -12.81 9.65
N GLN A 256 -17.78 -13.23 10.42
CA GLN A 256 -17.77 -14.51 11.14
C GLN A 256 -18.20 -14.35 12.61
N ASP A 257 -18.83 -13.22 12.96
CA ASP A 257 -19.23 -12.85 14.32
C ASP A 257 -18.05 -12.79 15.33
N ARG A 258 -16.80 -12.65 14.84
CA ARG A 258 -15.58 -12.53 15.66
C ARG A 258 -15.22 -11.08 15.96
N ALA A 259 -16.17 -10.31 16.49
CA ALA A 259 -16.06 -8.86 16.70
C ALA A 259 -14.87 -8.44 17.58
N LEU A 260 -14.56 -9.20 18.64
CA LEU A 260 -13.41 -8.91 19.51
C LEU A 260 -12.08 -8.99 18.77
N LEU A 261 -11.91 -10.02 17.93
CA LEU A 261 -10.70 -10.15 17.11
C LEU A 261 -10.62 -9.05 16.05
N ALA A 262 -11.76 -8.67 15.45
CA ALA A 262 -11.81 -7.56 14.49
C ALA A 262 -11.39 -6.23 15.15
N VAL A 263 -11.87 -5.96 16.36
CA VAL A 263 -11.45 -4.80 17.16
C VAL A 263 -9.97 -4.88 17.53
N ALA A 264 -9.47 -6.05 17.95
CA ALA A 264 -8.06 -6.21 18.30
C ALA A 264 -7.14 -5.93 17.10
N VAL A 265 -7.48 -6.42 15.91
CA VAL A 265 -6.74 -6.17 14.67
C VAL A 265 -6.71 -4.68 14.32
N LEU A 266 -7.85 -3.98 14.39
CA LEU A 266 -7.88 -2.54 14.11
C LEU A 266 -7.20 -1.71 15.19
N ALA A 267 -7.29 -2.11 16.47
CA ALA A 267 -6.56 -1.48 17.56
C ALA A 267 -5.04 -1.58 17.32
N LEU A 268 -4.52 -2.77 16.99
CA LEU A 268 -3.12 -2.93 16.58
C LEU A 268 -2.76 -2.08 15.35
N SER A 269 -3.67 -1.93 14.40
CA SER A 269 -3.48 -1.08 13.22
C SER A 269 -3.35 0.41 13.58
N THR A 270 -3.99 0.90 14.66
CA THR A 270 -3.78 2.29 15.14
C THR A 270 -2.35 2.55 15.58
N LEU A 271 -1.66 1.50 16.04
CA LEU A 271 -0.25 1.53 16.42
C LEU A 271 0.70 1.37 15.23
N VAL A 272 0.17 1.11 14.04
CA VAL A 272 0.90 1.28 12.77
C VAL A 272 0.67 2.70 12.27
N LYS A 273 -0.59 3.12 12.18
CA LYS A 273 -1.00 4.42 11.65
C LYS A 273 -2.28 4.91 12.33
N ALA A 274 -2.23 6.13 12.88
CA ALA A 274 -3.34 6.71 13.62
C ALA A 274 -4.66 6.78 12.82
N SER A 275 -4.59 6.86 11.48
CA SER A 275 -5.78 6.85 10.61
C SER A 275 -6.63 5.57 10.73
N ALA A 276 -6.10 4.47 11.28
CA ALA A 276 -6.88 3.27 11.60
C ALA A 276 -7.90 3.50 12.74
N ALA A 277 -7.82 4.62 13.48
CA ALA A 277 -8.77 4.92 14.54
C ALA A 277 -10.19 5.09 13.99
N LEU A 278 -10.33 5.60 12.76
CA LEU A 278 -11.61 5.78 12.10
C LEU A 278 -12.31 4.43 11.81
N PRO A 279 -11.71 3.47 11.07
CA PRO A 279 -12.35 2.17 10.87
C PRO A 279 -12.57 1.41 12.19
N LEU A 280 -11.69 1.57 13.18
CA LEU A 280 -11.89 1.01 14.52
C LEU A 280 -13.17 1.56 15.17
N LEU A 281 -13.32 2.89 15.19
CA LEU A 281 -14.50 3.56 15.75
C LEU A 281 -15.78 3.10 15.03
N LEU A 282 -15.78 3.08 13.69
CA LEU A 282 -16.92 2.64 12.90
C LEU A 282 -17.29 1.18 13.20
N LEU A 283 -16.30 0.29 13.36
CA LEU A 283 -16.54 -1.10 13.73
C LEU A 283 -17.16 -1.19 15.12
N VAL A 284 -16.61 -0.50 16.12
CA VAL A 284 -17.16 -0.52 17.49
C VAL A 284 -18.59 -0.01 17.52
N VAL A 285 -18.87 1.11 16.85
CA VAL A 285 -20.24 1.66 16.73
C VAL A 285 -21.17 0.64 16.08
N TRP A 286 -20.75 0.01 14.98
CA TRP A 286 -21.56 -1.01 14.30
C TRP A 286 -21.85 -2.23 15.19
N VAL A 287 -20.83 -2.77 15.87
CA VAL A 287 -21.00 -3.92 16.78
C VAL A 287 -21.95 -3.57 17.93
N VAL A 288 -21.81 -2.38 18.53
CA VAL A 288 -22.66 -1.92 19.63
C VAL A 288 -24.09 -1.69 19.16
N ALA A 289 -24.29 -1.05 18.01
CA ALA A 289 -25.63 -0.76 17.47
C ALA A 289 -26.45 -2.03 17.19
N ARG A 290 -25.79 -3.14 16.82
CA ARG A 290 -26.43 -4.45 16.60
C ARG A 290 -26.83 -5.18 17.88
N ARG A 291 -26.48 -4.69 19.06
CA ARG A 291 -26.86 -5.29 20.34
C ARG A 291 -28.21 -4.75 20.84
N PRO A 292 -29.01 -5.57 21.56
CA PRO A 292 -30.20 -5.10 22.26
C PRO A 292 -29.89 -3.92 23.17
N GLU A 293 -30.81 -2.97 23.29
CA GLU A 293 -30.59 -1.67 23.97
C GLU A 293 -29.97 -1.81 25.36
N GLY A 294 -30.50 -2.72 26.19
CA GLY A 294 -30.00 -2.97 27.55
C GLY A 294 -28.57 -3.53 27.65
N THR A 295 -27.98 -3.97 26.53
CA THR A 295 -26.61 -4.54 26.49
C THR A 295 -25.61 -3.67 25.75
N ARG A 296 -26.04 -2.56 25.14
CA ARG A 296 -25.20 -1.68 24.32
C ARG A 296 -24.04 -1.08 25.11
N LEU A 297 -24.32 -0.57 26.32
CA LEU A 297 -23.28 0.00 27.19
C LEU A 297 -22.19 -1.04 27.52
N ARG A 298 -22.60 -2.25 27.94
CA ARG A 298 -21.68 -3.35 28.23
C ARG A 298 -20.84 -3.71 27.00
N ALA A 299 -21.46 -3.81 25.83
CA ALA A 299 -20.73 -4.08 24.59
C ALA A 299 -19.72 -2.97 24.27
N GLY A 300 -20.11 -1.70 24.42
CA GLY A 300 -19.23 -0.55 24.23
C GLY A 300 -18.02 -0.57 25.16
N LEU A 301 -18.24 -0.84 26.45
CA LEU A 301 -17.17 -0.95 27.44
C LEU A 301 -16.20 -2.10 27.14
N ILE A 302 -16.71 -3.26 26.72
CA ILE A 302 -15.84 -4.40 26.37
C ILE A 302 -14.96 -4.08 25.16
N HIS A 303 -15.54 -3.55 24.08
CA HIS A 303 -14.80 -3.34 22.83
C HIS A 303 -13.90 -2.10 22.93
N GLY A 304 -14.40 -1.01 23.51
CA GLY A 304 -13.60 0.18 23.80
C GLY A 304 -12.50 -0.08 24.81
N GLY A 305 -12.79 -0.85 25.86
CA GLY A 305 -11.81 -1.27 26.86
C GLY A 305 -10.71 -2.15 26.27
N LEU A 306 -11.05 -3.10 25.39
CA LEU A 306 -10.06 -3.91 24.68
C LEU A 306 -9.15 -3.05 23.79
N ALA A 307 -9.72 -2.12 23.03
CA ALA A 307 -8.94 -1.22 22.17
C ALA A 307 -7.99 -0.34 23.00
N ALA A 308 -8.47 0.23 24.10
CA ALA A 308 -7.67 1.03 25.01
C ALA A 308 -6.55 0.20 25.68
N LEU A 309 -6.86 -1.04 26.10
CA LEU A 309 -5.89 -1.95 26.69
C LEU A 309 -4.77 -2.28 25.71
N ILE A 310 -5.10 -2.62 24.46
CA ILE A 310 -4.10 -2.89 23.42
C ILE A 310 -3.23 -1.66 23.17
N GLY A 311 -3.86 -0.48 23.07
CA GLY A 311 -3.15 0.78 22.92
C GLY A 311 -2.17 1.01 24.06
N PHE A 312 -2.61 0.82 25.31
CA PHE A 312 -1.77 1.02 26.49
C PHE A 312 -0.63 0.01 26.57
N VAL A 313 -0.89 -1.28 26.41
CA VAL A 313 0.12 -2.35 26.57
C VAL A 313 1.22 -2.28 25.52
N VAL A 314 0.89 -1.88 24.29
CA VAL A 314 1.86 -1.88 23.19
C VAL A 314 2.55 -0.52 23.02
N ALA A 315 1.96 0.57 23.55
CA ALA A 315 2.59 1.88 23.53
C ALA A 315 3.38 2.22 24.81
N ALA A 316 3.24 1.42 25.88
CA ALA A 316 4.06 1.49 27.10
C ALA A 316 5.45 0.88 26.88
#